data_AF-A0A180FIL0-F1
#
_entry.id   AF-A0A180FIL0-F1
#
_cell.length_a   1.000
_cell.length_b   1.000
_cell.length_c   1.000
_cell.angle_alpha   90.00
_cell.angle_beta   90.00
_cell.angle_gamma   90.00
#
_symmetry.space_group_name_H-M   'P 1'
#
loop_
_entity.id
_entity.type
_entity.pdbx_description
1 polymer ?
#
loop_
_entity_poly.entity_id
_entity_poly.type
_entity_poly.pdbx_seq_one_letter_code
_entity_poly.pdbx_strand_id
1 'polypeptide(L)'
;MISDNDAKLNGAVRESNHVHIRDIGHTMALPVEKQYGKDNHFKAYTKAIAGVRVREVMRETGCLPPPRQRSVARFMNLSHTIKWSRNMQRIFASLNTNEKQTFDFVNTHGKTTGGSSDVFGFVNGVLKRVKPEGLSKKSIDTRLKETDRILNNRNKRMVRFKSSVRGQLERERDKPAGEKSVWNASSDMIESPFGCCRFKRSGNPLHGVTACALILPLLTRTGDRDRPFRG
;
A
#
# COMPACT_ATOMS: atom_id res chain seq x y z
N MET A 1 6.04 -4.70 -20.16
CA MET A 1 4.89 -3.83 -19.82
C MET A 1 4.57 -3.95 -18.34
N ILE A 2 4.36 -2.83 -17.64
CA ILE A 2 3.97 -2.80 -16.22
C ILE A 2 2.44 -2.79 -16.09
N SER A 3 1.85 -3.57 -15.18
CA SER A 3 0.41 -3.46 -14.84
C SER A 3 0.09 -3.83 -13.38
N ASP A 4 -1.11 -3.44 -12.93
CA ASP A 4 -1.67 -3.62 -11.58
C ASP A 4 -2.23 -5.03 -11.29
N ASN A 5 -1.89 -6.01 -12.13
CA ASN A 5 -2.39 -7.38 -12.11
C ASN A 5 -3.87 -7.57 -12.48
N ASP A 6 -4.53 -6.58 -13.09
CA ASP A 6 -5.89 -6.76 -13.63
C ASP A 6 -5.95 -7.93 -14.64
N ALA A 7 -7.00 -8.75 -14.54
CA ALA A 7 -7.13 -9.99 -15.32
C ALA A 7 -7.17 -9.74 -16.83
N LYS A 8 -7.77 -8.63 -17.28
CA LYS A 8 -7.87 -8.29 -18.70
C LYS A 8 -6.51 -7.85 -19.26
N LEU A 9 -5.79 -7.03 -18.50
CA LEU A 9 -4.43 -6.60 -18.84
C LEU A 9 -3.46 -7.78 -18.85
N ASN A 10 -3.60 -8.73 -17.91
CA ASN A 10 -2.77 -9.93 -17.89
C ASN A 10 -2.99 -10.81 -19.13
N GLY A 11 -4.24 -10.94 -19.60
CA GLY A 11 -4.57 -11.64 -20.83
C GLY A 11 -3.91 -10.99 -22.05
N ALA A 12 -4.11 -9.68 -22.20
CA ALA A 12 -3.57 -8.91 -23.32
C ALA A 12 -2.02 -8.94 -23.38
N VAL A 13 -1.32 -8.82 -22.25
CA VAL A 13 0.15 -8.85 -22.22
C VAL A 13 0.69 -10.25 -22.59
N ARG A 14 -0.03 -11.31 -22.18
CA ARG A 14 0.32 -12.69 -22.55
C ARG A 14 0.17 -12.90 -24.05
N GLU A 15 -0.89 -12.36 -24.65
CA GLU A 15 -1.15 -12.43 -26.09
C GLU A 15 -0.17 -11.56 -26.90
N SER A 16 0.36 -10.48 -26.31
CA SER A 16 1.27 -9.55 -27.00
C SER A 16 2.75 -9.98 -26.96
N ASN A 17 3.09 -11.17 -26.46
CA ASN A 17 4.48 -11.67 -26.30
C ASN A 17 5.45 -10.71 -25.59
N HIS A 18 4.94 -9.77 -24.78
CA HIS A 18 5.78 -8.83 -24.04
C HIS A 18 6.06 -9.35 -22.63
N VAL A 19 7.27 -9.09 -22.12
CA VAL A 19 7.60 -9.39 -20.73
C VAL A 19 6.67 -8.59 -19.81
N HIS A 20 5.86 -9.32 -19.05
CA HIS A 20 4.94 -8.74 -18.07
C HIS A 20 5.67 -8.46 -16.76
N ILE A 21 5.71 -7.19 -16.35
CA ILE A 21 6.26 -6.75 -15.08
C ILE A 21 5.07 -6.39 -14.19
N ARG A 22 4.94 -7.05 -13.05
CA ARG A 22 3.83 -6.77 -12.15
C ARG A 22 4.17 -5.58 -11.28
N ASP A 23 3.20 -4.71 -11.03
CA ASP A 23 3.36 -3.69 -10.02
C ASP A 23 3.59 -4.35 -8.66
N ILE A 24 4.68 -3.96 -8.00
CA ILE A 24 5.11 -4.54 -6.73
C ILE A 24 4.14 -4.19 -5.61
N GLY A 25 3.51 -3.02 -5.65
CA GLY A 25 2.52 -2.62 -4.66
C GLY A 25 1.29 -3.52 -4.69
N HIS A 26 0.73 -3.70 -5.87
CA HIS A 26 -0.38 -4.62 -6.09
C HIS A 26 0.01 -6.06 -5.79
N THR A 27 1.20 -6.49 -6.23
CA THR A 27 1.70 -7.85 -5.98
C THR A 27 1.81 -8.12 -4.48
N MET A 28 2.37 -7.20 -3.70
CA MET A 28 2.51 -7.33 -2.24
C MET A 28 1.19 -7.16 -1.48
N ALA A 29 0.18 -6.49 -2.06
CA ALA A 29 -1.14 -6.36 -1.46
C ALA A 29 -1.96 -7.66 -1.52
N LEU A 30 -1.77 -8.50 -2.54
CA LEU A 30 -2.55 -9.74 -2.73
C LEU A 30 -2.42 -10.75 -1.57
N PRO A 31 -1.23 -11.09 -1.06
CA PRO A 31 -1.10 -11.98 0.09
C PRO A 31 -1.74 -11.41 1.36
N VAL A 32 -1.67 -10.09 1.53
CA VAL A 32 -2.29 -9.39 2.66
C VAL A 32 -3.82 -9.46 2.54
N GLU A 33 -4.37 -9.20 1.36
CA GLU A 33 -5.80 -9.29 1.10
C GLU A 33 -6.33 -10.71 1.30
N LYS A 34 -5.60 -11.73 0.82
CA LYS A 34 -5.96 -13.13 1.03
C LYS A 34 -6.02 -13.49 2.51
N GLN A 35 -5.14 -12.92 3.32
CA GLN A 35 -5.04 -13.19 4.75
C GLN A 35 -6.03 -12.41 5.60
N TYR A 36 -6.22 -11.12 5.32
CA TYR A 36 -6.99 -10.21 6.18
C TYR A 36 -8.32 -9.75 5.56
N GLY A 37 -8.52 -9.94 4.25
CA GLY A 37 -9.72 -9.49 3.54
C GLY A 37 -11.01 -10.19 3.98
N LYS A 38 -10.91 -11.37 4.61
CA LYS A 38 -12.04 -12.10 5.21
C LYS A 38 -11.99 -12.15 6.74
N ASP A 39 -10.98 -11.55 7.36
CA ASP A 39 -10.81 -11.58 8.82
C ASP A 39 -11.79 -10.59 9.47
N ASN A 40 -12.73 -11.10 10.27
CA ASN A 40 -13.79 -10.30 10.88
C ASN A 40 -13.25 -9.25 11.86
N HIS A 41 -12.19 -9.58 12.61
CA HIS A 41 -11.56 -8.63 13.52
C HIS A 41 -10.89 -7.49 12.75
N PHE A 42 -10.21 -7.82 11.65
CA PHE A 42 -9.59 -6.82 10.79
C PHE A 42 -10.62 -5.91 10.11
N LYS A 43 -11.76 -6.46 9.67
CA LYS A 43 -12.89 -5.67 9.13
C LYS A 43 -13.51 -4.76 10.18
N ALA A 44 -13.76 -5.27 11.39
CA ALA A 44 -14.30 -4.48 12.49
C ALA A 44 -13.38 -3.32 12.85
N TYR A 45 -12.07 -3.60 12.95
CA TYR A 45 -11.04 -2.60 13.24
C TYR A 45 -10.96 -1.50 12.17
N THR A 46 -10.90 -1.87 10.89
CA THR A 46 -10.85 -0.90 9.79
C THR A 46 -12.12 -0.06 9.70
N LYS A 47 -13.29 -0.66 9.98
CA LYS A 47 -14.57 0.06 10.08
C LYS A 47 -14.57 1.06 11.26
N ALA A 48 -14.07 0.66 12.42
CA ALA A 48 -13.97 1.53 13.60
C ALA A 48 -13.09 2.76 13.33
N ILE A 49 -11.92 2.54 12.71
CA ILE A 49 -11.01 3.61 12.27
C ILE A 49 -11.69 4.60 11.33
N ALA A 50 -12.36 4.08 10.29
CA ALA A 50 -13.06 4.91 9.33
C ALA A 50 -14.17 5.73 10.00
N GLY A 51 -14.93 5.11 10.90
CA GLY A 51 -16.01 5.76 11.65
C GLY A 51 -15.52 6.87 12.58
N VAL A 52 -14.48 6.60 13.37
CA VAL A 52 -13.91 7.58 14.30
C VAL A 52 -13.33 8.79 13.56
N ARG A 53 -12.65 8.58 12.42
CA ARG A 53 -12.14 9.69 11.61
C ARG A 53 -13.25 10.65 11.17
N VAL A 54 -14.41 10.11 10.76
CA VAL A 54 -15.53 10.94 10.28
C VAL A 54 -16.21 11.67 11.44
N ARG A 55 -16.37 11.00 12.59
CA ARG A 55 -17.08 11.58 13.75
C ARG A 55 -16.27 12.61 14.52
N GLU A 56 -14.96 12.38 14.67
CA GLU A 56 -14.13 13.14 15.61
C GLU A 56 -13.36 14.30 14.97
N VAL A 57 -13.31 14.40 13.63
CA VAL A 57 -12.52 15.43 12.93
C VAL A 57 -12.92 16.88 13.27
N MET A 58 -14.18 17.11 13.67
CA MET A 58 -14.70 18.43 14.08
C MET A 58 -14.96 18.54 15.59
N ARG A 59 -14.47 17.59 16.39
CA ARG A 59 -14.66 17.55 17.85
C ARG A 59 -13.37 17.96 18.57
N GLU A 60 -13.45 18.13 19.89
CA GLU A 60 -12.29 18.41 20.75
C GLU A 60 -11.19 17.34 20.65
N THR A 61 -11.57 16.11 20.27
CA THR A 61 -10.69 14.96 19.97
C THR A 61 -10.09 15.00 18.56
N GLY A 62 -10.31 16.07 17.79
CA GLY A 62 -9.90 16.24 16.39
C GLY A 62 -8.39 16.27 16.16
N CYS A 63 -7.58 16.33 17.22
CA CYS A 63 -6.12 16.17 17.16
C CYS A 63 -5.66 14.70 17.18
N LEU A 64 -6.53 13.75 17.54
CA LEU A 64 -6.23 12.32 17.66
C LEU A 64 -6.73 11.41 16.51
N PRO A 65 -7.46 11.84 15.47
CA PRO A 65 -8.08 10.92 14.53
C PRO A 65 -7.02 10.15 13.71
N PRO A 66 -7.36 8.93 13.28
CA PRO A 66 -6.45 8.11 12.50
C PRO A 66 -6.20 8.69 11.10
N PRO A 67 -5.05 8.35 10.47
CA PRO A 67 -4.72 8.81 9.13
C PRO A 67 -5.76 8.34 8.10
N ARG A 68 -5.99 9.16 7.07
CA ARG A 68 -6.95 8.86 6.00
C ARG A 68 -6.60 7.57 5.26
N GLN A 69 -7.51 6.61 5.27
CA GLN A 69 -7.40 5.39 4.47
C GLN A 69 -7.78 5.68 3.01
N ARG A 70 -6.90 5.35 2.06
CA ARG A 70 -7.24 5.39 0.63
C ARG A 70 -8.03 4.13 0.24
N SER A 71 -9.02 4.30 -0.64
CA SER A 71 -9.85 3.22 -1.18
C SER A 71 -9.07 2.28 -2.09
N VAL A 72 -8.16 2.83 -2.91
CA VAL A 72 -7.21 2.10 -3.74
C VAL A 72 -5.98 1.76 -2.90
N ALA A 73 -5.50 0.51 -3.00
CA ALA A 73 -4.37 0.03 -2.22
C ALA A 73 -4.58 0.15 -0.69
N ARG A 74 -5.81 -0.14 -0.22
CA ARG A 74 -6.20 -0.14 1.21
C ARG A 74 -5.18 -0.84 2.12
N PHE A 75 -4.55 -1.91 1.62
CA PHE A 75 -3.58 -2.68 2.39
C PHE A 75 -2.20 -2.02 2.52
N MET A 76 -1.88 -1.11 1.60
CA MET A 76 -0.59 -0.43 1.50
C MET A 76 -0.47 0.75 2.45
N ASN A 77 -1.60 1.36 2.82
CA ASN A 77 -1.67 2.50 3.76
C ASN A 77 -1.89 2.09 5.22
N LEU A 78 -2.01 0.78 5.50
CA LEU A 78 -2.20 0.27 6.86
C LEU A 78 -1.01 0.48 7.77
N SER A 79 0.20 0.66 7.23
CA SER A 79 1.40 0.92 8.04
C SER A 79 1.25 2.19 8.89
N HIS A 80 0.69 3.25 8.32
CA HIS A 80 0.42 4.50 9.04
C HIS A 80 -0.68 4.32 10.08
N THR A 81 -1.74 3.59 9.74
CA THR A 81 -2.84 3.26 10.65
C THR A 81 -2.34 2.43 11.84
N ILE A 82 -1.47 1.43 11.61
CA ILE A 82 -0.91 0.58 12.66
C ILE A 82 0.05 1.37 13.55
N LYS A 83 0.88 2.25 12.95
CA LYS A 83 1.77 3.14 13.71
C LYS A 83 0.94 4.06 14.61
N TRP A 84 -0.11 4.68 14.08
CA TRP A 84 -1.05 5.48 14.85
C TRP A 84 -1.68 4.67 15.99
N SER A 85 -2.17 3.46 15.70
CA SER A 85 -2.81 2.58 16.69
C SER A 85 -1.86 2.22 17.83
N ARG A 86 -0.59 1.93 17.52
CA ARG A 86 0.44 1.64 18.55
C ARG A 86 0.76 2.88 19.38
N ASN A 87 0.81 4.06 18.77
CA ASN A 87 1.01 5.31 19.50
C ASN A 87 -0.18 5.60 20.41
N MET A 88 -1.41 5.39 19.93
CA MET A 88 -2.63 5.53 20.74
C MET A 88 -2.64 4.57 21.93
N GLN A 89 -2.21 3.32 21.77
CA GLN A 89 -2.08 2.38 22.89
C GLN A 89 -1.10 2.87 23.96
N ARG A 90 0.02 3.50 23.55
CA ARG A 90 1.04 4.02 24.49
C ARG A 90 0.52 5.19 25.31
N ILE A 91 -0.23 6.10 24.69
CA ILE A 91 -0.77 7.28 25.36
C ILE A 91 -2.15 7.02 25.99
N PHE A 92 -2.70 5.81 25.84
CA PHE A 92 -4.09 5.53 26.22
C PHE A 92 -4.36 5.80 27.70
N ALA A 93 -3.39 5.53 28.58
CA ALA A 93 -3.52 5.79 30.01
C ALA A 93 -3.63 7.29 30.33
N SER A 94 -2.98 8.16 29.55
CA SER A 94 -2.98 9.62 29.75
C SER A 94 -4.17 10.33 29.12
N LEU A 95 -5.02 9.61 28.36
CA LEU A 95 -6.23 10.17 27.77
C LEU A 95 -7.29 10.48 28.84
N ASN A 96 -8.13 11.48 28.59
CA ASN A 96 -9.28 11.79 29.43
C ASN A 96 -10.41 10.74 29.24
N THR A 97 -11.46 10.81 30.07
CA THR A 97 -12.55 9.82 30.06
C THR A 97 -13.27 9.73 28.71
N ASN A 98 -13.52 10.86 28.06
CA ASN A 98 -14.21 10.93 26.77
C ASN A 98 -13.33 10.34 25.63
N GLU A 99 -12.06 10.68 25.62
CA GLU A 99 -11.07 10.13 24.68
C GLU A 99 -10.91 8.62 24.86
N LYS A 100 -10.81 8.14 26.10
CA LYS A 100 -10.72 6.70 26.40
C LYS A 100 -11.93 5.95 25.85
N GLN A 101 -13.14 6.44 26.09
CA GLN A 101 -14.35 5.83 25.53
C GLN A 101 -14.36 5.85 23.99
N THR A 102 -13.95 6.97 23.39
CA THR A 102 -13.93 7.14 21.93
C THR A 102 -12.93 6.20 21.24
N PHE A 103 -11.77 5.98 21.86
CA PHE A 103 -10.67 5.21 21.29
C PHE A 103 -10.51 3.80 21.87
N ASP A 104 -11.41 3.32 22.73
CA ASP A 104 -11.29 2.01 23.40
C ASP A 104 -11.10 0.83 22.43
N PHE A 105 -11.71 0.94 21.22
CA PHE A 105 -11.57 -0.04 20.14
C PHE A 105 -10.09 -0.33 19.78
N VAL A 106 -9.17 0.61 20.02
CA VAL A 106 -7.73 0.46 19.80
C VAL A 106 -7.14 -0.62 20.70
N ASN A 107 -7.66 -0.79 21.91
CA ASN A 107 -7.26 -1.85 22.84
C ASN A 107 -8.02 -3.14 22.56
N THR A 108 -9.32 -3.06 22.25
CA THR A 108 -10.16 -4.21 21.90
C THR A 108 -9.61 -4.98 20.70
N HIS A 109 -9.14 -4.26 19.68
CA HIS A 109 -8.57 -4.84 18.46
C HIS A 109 -7.03 -4.88 18.47
N GLY A 110 -6.40 -4.34 19.53
CA GLY A 110 -4.96 -4.20 19.67
C GLY A 110 -4.17 -5.51 19.64
N LYS A 111 -4.76 -6.59 20.16
CA LYS A 111 -4.17 -7.94 20.12
C LYS A 111 -4.10 -8.53 18.70
N THR A 112 -5.03 -8.16 17.81
CA THR A 112 -5.00 -8.56 16.38
C THR A 112 -3.90 -7.82 15.60
N THR A 113 -3.53 -6.61 16.04
CA THR A 113 -2.47 -5.80 15.40
C THR A 113 -1.05 -6.30 15.66
N GLY A 114 -0.78 -7.07 16.72
CA GLY A 114 0.58 -7.56 17.04
C GLY A 114 1.15 -8.47 15.95
N GLY A 115 0.40 -9.50 15.52
CA GLY A 115 0.82 -10.36 14.39
C GLY A 115 0.71 -9.68 13.03
N SER A 116 -0.07 -8.59 12.94
CA SER A 116 -0.24 -7.81 11.72
C SER A 116 0.93 -6.84 11.50
N SER A 117 1.55 -6.32 12.56
CA SER A 117 2.59 -5.30 12.42
C SER A 117 3.84 -5.79 11.70
N ASP A 118 4.19 -7.08 11.86
CA ASP A 118 5.35 -7.66 11.17
C ASP A 118 5.07 -7.81 9.67
N VAL A 119 3.87 -8.24 9.31
CA VAL A 119 3.42 -8.33 7.91
C VAL A 119 3.42 -6.96 7.24
N PHE A 120 2.79 -5.97 7.86
CA PHE A 120 2.71 -4.62 7.29
C PHE A 120 4.04 -3.87 7.31
N GLY A 121 4.87 -4.11 8.34
CA GLY A 121 6.23 -3.59 8.43
C GLY A 121 7.11 -4.14 7.31
N PHE A 122 7.06 -5.45 7.08
CA PHE A 122 7.76 -6.13 5.99
C PHE A 122 7.33 -5.60 4.62
N VAL A 123 6.01 -5.57 4.33
CA VAL A 123 5.48 -5.05 3.06
C VAL A 123 5.96 -3.62 2.81
N ASN A 124 5.86 -2.74 3.81
CA ASN A 124 6.31 -1.35 3.69
C ASN A 124 7.83 -1.24 3.46
N GLY A 125 8.63 -2.09 4.12
CA GLY A 125 10.08 -2.17 3.93
C GLY A 125 10.45 -2.55 2.50
N VAL A 126 9.78 -3.57 1.95
CA VAL A 126 9.97 -4.00 0.55
C VAL A 126 9.66 -2.84 -0.41
N LEU A 127 8.51 -2.18 -0.23
CA LEU A 127 8.08 -1.10 -1.13
C LEU A 127 9.01 0.11 -1.10
N LYS A 128 9.45 0.52 0.10
CA LYS A 128 10.36 1.66 0.26
C LYS A 128 11.69 1.46 -0.47
N ARG A 129 12.15 0.21 -0.62
CA ARG A 129 13.37 -0.12 -1.35
C ARG A 129 13.13 -0.34 -2.84
N VAL A 130 12.08 -1.09 -3.21
CA VAL A 130 11.79 -1.42 -4.62
C VAL A 130 11.40 -0.20 -5.43
N LYS A 131 10.61 0.72 -4.87
CA LYS A 131 10.13 1.90 -5.61
C LYS A 131 11.24 2.78 -6.15
N PRO A 132 12.29 3.13 -5.38
CA PRO A 132 13.43 3.90 -5.89
C PRO A 132 14.46 3.05 -6.66
N GLU A 133 14.76 1.83 -6.22
CA GLU A 133 15.90 1.04 -6.75
C GLU A 133 15.52 0.10 -7.90
N GLY A 134 14.22 -0.20 -8.06
CA GLY A 134 13.73 -1.23 -8.99
C GLY A 134 13.94 -2.67 -8.51
N LEU A 135 13.69 -3.61 -9.44
CA LEU A 135 13.88 -5.04 -9.25
C LEU A 135 15.05 -5.55 -10.12
N SER A 136 16.06 -6.09 -9.45
CA SER A 136 17.14 -6.91 -10.01
C SER A 136 17.20 -8.28 -9.31
N LYS A 137 17.86 -9.28 -9.92
CA LYS A 137 18.04 -10.61 -9.30
C LYS A 137 18.65 -10.51 -7.90
N LYS A 138 19.72 -9.72 -7.74
CA LYS A 138 20.37 -9.45 -6.44
C LYS A 138 19.44 -8.82 -5.41
N SER A 139 18.61 -7.87 -5.83
CA SER A 139 17.64 -7.21 -4.96
C SER A 139 16.52 -8.17 -4.52
N ILE A 140 16.12 -9.11 -5.38
CA ILE A 140 15.12 -10.13 -5.07
C ILE A 140 15.70 -11.16 -4.09
N ASP A 141 16.92 -11.63 -4.32
CA ASP A 141 17.60 -12.59 -3.43
C ASP A 141 17.80 -12.01 -2.02
N THR A 142 18.18 -10.72 -1.93
CA THR A 142 18.26 -10.00 -0.65
C THR A 142 16.90 -9.97 0.06
N ARG A 143 15.82 -9.72 -0.69
CA ARG A 143 14.46 -9.70 -0.14
C ARG A 143 13.98 -11.08 0.28
N LEU A 144 14.35 -12.14 -0.44
CA LEU A 144 14.04 -13.52 -0.01
C LEU A 144 14.70 -13.82 1.34
N LYS A 145 15.97 -13.43 1.53
CA LYS A 145 16.66 -13.54 2.82
C LYS A 145 16.00 -12.70 3.93
N GLU A 146 15.59 -11.48 3.63
CA GLU A 146 14.87 -10.61 4.58
C GLU A 146 13.49 -11.17 4.95
N THR A 147 12.79 -11.75 3.97
CA THR A 147 11.52 -12.48 4.17
C THR A 147 11.73 -13.64 5.15
N ASP A 148 12.82 -14.39 4.99
CA ASP A 148 13.14 -15.49 5.90
C ASP A 148 13.44 -15.02 7.31
N ARG A 149 14.16 -13.90 7.46
CA ARG A 149 14.53 -13.33 8.75
C ARG A 149 13.35 -12.72 9.49
N ILE A 150 12.57 -11.87 8.83
CA ILE A 150 11.48 -11.09 9.45
C ILE A 150 10.25 -11.95 9.71
N LEU A 151 9.95 -12.89 8.82
CA LEU A 151 8.76 -13.74 8.93
C LEU A 151 9.09 -15.13 9.52
N ASN A 152 10.17 -15.25 10.29
CA ASN A 152 10.54 -16.49 10.95
C ASN A 152 9.65 -16.77 12.17
N ASN A 153 8.41 -17.16 11.93
CA ASN A 153 7.43 -17.45 12.97
C ASN A 153 6.75 -18.78 12.68
N ARG A 154 6.59 -19.62 13.72
CA ARG A 154 5.90 -20.92 13.64
C ARG A 154 4.37 -20.80 13.48
N ASN A 155 3.82 -19.59 13.55
CA ASN A 155 2.40 -19.34 13.33
C ASN A 155 2.00 -19.73 11.89
N LYS A 156 1.04 -20.66 11.76
CA LYS A 156 0.48 -21.12 10.47
C LYS A 156 0.08 -19.98 9.54
N ARG A 157 -0.47 -18.88 10.09
CA ARG A 157 -0.87 -17.69 9.32
C ARG A 157 0.36 -17.01 8.69
N MET A 158 1.43 -16.85 9.46
CA MET A 158 2.67 -16.24 8.98
C MET A 158 3.42 -17.12 7.98
N VAL A 159 3.41 -18.44 8.19
CA VAL A 159 3.99 -19.41 7.25
C VAL A 159 3.30 -19.32 5.88
N ARG A 160 1.95 -19.27 5.86
CA ARG A 160 1.18 -19.11 4.61
C ARG A 160 1.49 -17.78 3.91
N PHE A 161 1.58 -16.69 4.67
CA PHE A 161 1.97 -15.37 4.14
C PHE A 161 3.35 -15.42 3.48
N LYS A 162 4.33 -15.95 4.22
CA LYS A 162 5.72 -16.12 3.80
C LYS A 162 5.81 -16.90 2.49
N SER A 163 5.15 -18.07 2.40
CA SER A 163 5.13 -18.87 1.18
C SER A 163 4.50 -18.12 -0.01
N SER A 164 3.43 -17.36 0.23
CA SER A 164 2.76 -16.58 -0.81
C SER A 164 3.63 -15.45 -1.36
N VAL A 165 4.32 -14.72 -0.47
CA VAL A 165 5.27 -13.64 -0.85
C VAL A 165 6.46 -14.23 -1.60
N ARG A 166 7.06 -15.30 -1.07
CA ARG A 166 8.19 -15.99 -1.69
C ARG A 166 7.87 -16.42 -3.12
N GLY A 167 6.75 -17.11 -3.31
CA GLY A 167 6.34 -17.55 -4.64
C GLY A 167 6.06 -16.40 -5.63
N GLN A 168 5.66 -15.22 -5.15
CA GLN A 168 5.55 -14.03 -6.00
C GLN A 168 6.92 -13.49 -6.39
N LEU A 169 7.84 -13.35 -5.43
CA LEU A 169 9.20 -12.86 -5.68
C LEU A 169 10.00 -13.79 -6.60
N GLU A 170 9.88 -15.11 -6.43
CA GLU A 170 10.51 -16.12 -7.29
C GLU A 170 9.97 -16.02 -8.73
N ARG A 171 8.65 -15.87 -8.91
CA ARG A 171 8.07 -15.64 -10.25
C ARG A 171 8.55 -14.35 -10.92
N GLU A 172 8.88 -13.31 -10.17
CA GLU A 172 9.48 -12.10 -10.73
C GLU A 172 11.00 -12.23 -10.94
N ARG A 173 11.68 -13.12 -10.18
CA ARG A 173 13.12 -13.43 -10.31
C ARG A 173 13.47 -14.13 -11.61
N ASP A 174 12.56 -14.94 -12.14
CA ASP A 174 12.81 -15.79 -13.32
C ASP A 174 12.54 -15.07 -14.65
N LYS A 175 11.94 -13.87 -14.61
CA LYS A 175 11.67 -13.02 -15.79
C LYS A 175 12.86 -12.25 -16.38
N PRO A 176 13.89 -11.81 -15.64
CA PRO A 176 14.96 -10.98 -16.18
C PRO A 176 15.92 -11.82 -17.06
N ALA A 177 16.10 -11.35 -18.29
CA ALA A 177 16.99 -11.95 -19.29
C ALA A 177 18.50 -11.86 -18.94
N GLY A 178 18.90 -11.09 -17.93
CA GLY A 178 20.31 -10.92 -17.54
C GLY A 178 20.54 -10.53 -16.07
N GLU A 179 21.70 -10.90 -15.52
CA GLU A 179 22.05 -10.73 -14.10
C GLU A 179 22.24 -9.28 -13.66
N LYS A 180 22.53 -8.38 -14.61
CA LYS A 180 22.66 -6.93 -14.39
C LYS A 180 21.38 -6.14 -14.71
N SER A 181 20.33 -6.79 -15.21
CA SER A 181 19.10 -6.08 -15.58
C SER A 181 18.34 -5.59 -14.34
N VAL A 182 17.99 -4.30 -14.35
CA VAL A 182 17.15 -3.66 -13.33
C VAL A 182 15.90 -3.17 -14.03
N TRP A 183 14.73 -3.55 -13.50
CA TRP A 183 13.44 -3.19 -14.07
C TRP A 183 12.67 -2.34 -13.07
N ASN A 184 11.99 -1.30 -13.55
CA ASN A 184 11.06 -0.57 -12.71
C ASN A 184 9.83 -1.47 -12.46
N ALA A 185 9.49 -1.67 -11.19
CA ALA A 185 8.37 -2.52 -10.77
C ALA A 185 7.28 -1.72 -10.05
N SER A 186 7.29 -0.39 -10.18
CA SER A 186 6.32 0.49 -9.54
C SER A 186 5.58 1.31 -10.59
N SER A 187 4.25 1.23 -10.61
CA SER A 187 3.39 2.08 -11.43
C SER A 187 3.29 3.51 -10.91
N ASP A 188 3.67 3.79 -9.64
CA ASP A 188 3.66 5.13 -9.03
C ASP A 188 4.20 6.27 -9.93
N MET A 189 5.28 6.00 -10.67
CA MET A 189 5.90 6.99 -11.57
C MET A 189 4.95 7.43 -12.70
N ILE A 190 4.03 6.56 -13.08
CA ILE A 190 3.00 6.78 -14.10
C ILE A 190 1.69 7.21 -13.42
N GLU A 191 1.28 6.55 -12.35
CA GLU A 191 0.02 6.85 -11.66
C GLU A 191 -0.06 8.26 -11.08
N SER A 192 1.05 8.83 -10.61
CA SER A 192 1.06 10.19 -10.06
C SER A 192 0.72 11.26 -11.12
N PRO A 193 1.43 11.34 -12.27
CA PRO A 193 1.06 12.24 -13.37
C PRO A 193 -0.36 12.01 -13.89
N PHE A 194 -0.78 10.76 -14.07
CA PHE A 194 -2.13 10.44 -14.56
C PHE A 194 -3.22 10.76 -13.53
N GLY A 195 -2.95 10.59 -12.24
CA GLY A 195 -3.84 10.98 -11.14
C GLY A 195 -4.02 12.50 -11.06
N CYS A 196 -2.93 13.25 -11.21
CA CYS A 196 -2.98 14.71 -11.29
C CYS A 196 -3.76 15.18 -12.53
N CYS A 197 -3.54 14.55 -13.69
CA CYS A 197 -4.31 14.81 -14.90
C CYS A 197 -5.82 14.55 -14.68
N ARG A 198 -6.21 13.41 -14.09
CA ARG A 198 -7.62 13.09 -13.79
C ARG A 198 -8.24 14.09 -12.81
N PHE A 199 -7.51 14.53 -11.79
CA PHE A 199 -7.99 15.52 -10.85
C PHE A 199 -8.26 16.87 -11.54
N LYS A 200 -7.32 17.34 -12.37
CA LYS A 200 -7.49 18.57 -13.14
C LYS A 200 -8.65 18.48 -14.15
N ARG A 201 -8.94 17.29 -14.69
CA ARG A 201 -10.13 17.06 -15.55
C ARG A 201 -11.45 17.21 -14.78
N SER A 202 -11.53 16.69 -13.55
CA SER A 202 -12.80 16.65 -12.79
C SER A 202 -13.40 18.03 -12.43
N GLY A 203 -12.61 19.10 -12.49
CA GLY A 203 -13.07 20.47 -12.27
C GLY A 203 -13.21 21.31 -13.55
N ASN A 204 -12.96 20.75 -14.75
CA ASN A 204 -12.98 21.52 -16.00
C ASN A 204 -14.03 20.96 -16.99
N PRO A 205 -15.10 21.71 -17.30
CA PRO A 205 -16.13 21.27 -18.25
C PRO A 205 -15.63 21.14 -19.71
N LEU A 206 -14.45 21.69 -20.07
CA LEU A 206 -13.83 21.58 -21.40
C LEU A 206 -12.80 20.42 -21.50
N HIS A 207 -13.17 19.23 -21.02
CA HIS A 207 -12.28 18.06 -20.98
C HIS A 207 -12.28 17.27 -22.30
N GLY A 208 -11.84 17.93 -23.38
CA GLY A 208 -11.48 17.26 -24.64
C GLY A 208 -10.11 16.56 -24.56
N VAL A 209 -9.92 15.52 -25.37
CA VAL A 209 -8.68 14.71 -25.46
C VAL A 209 -7.43 15.59 -25.67
N THR A 210 -7.58 16.72 -26.37
CA THR A 210 -6.51 17.64 -26.78
C THR A 210 -5.84 18.38 -25.62
N ALA A 211 -6.61 18.97 -24.69
CA ALA A 211 -6.04 19.71 -23.56
C ALA A 211 -5.35 18.77 -22.55
N CYS A 212 -5.87 17.56 -22.40
CA CYS A 212 -5.35 16.60 -21.43
C CYS A 212 -4.06 15.92 -21.87
N ALA A 213 -3.87 15.74 -23.19
CA ALA A 213 -2.64 15.20 -23.76
C ALA A 213 -1.44 16.14 -23.52
N LEU A 214 -1.67 17.45 -23.45
CA LEU A 214 -0.62 18.46 -23.21
C LEU A 214 -0.26 18.62 -21.72
N ILE A 215 -1.16 18.25 -20.81
CA ILE A 215 -0.93 18.34 -19.35
C ILE A 215 0.09 17.29 -18.89
N LEU A 216 0.09 16.09 -19.48
CA LEU A 216 0.97 14.99 -19.08
C LEU A 216 2.47 15.31 -19.28
N PRO A 217 2.92 15.79 -20.47
CA PRO A 217 4.30 16.21 -20.68
C PRO A 217 4.76 17.32 -19.74
N LEU A 218 3.87 18.28 -19.43
CA LEU A 218 4.16 19.38 -18.51
C LEU A 218 4.39 18.84 -17.08
N LEU A 219 3.54 17.95 -16.59
CA LEU A 219 3.67 17.34 -15.26
C LEU A 219 4.94 16.50 -15.11
N THR A 220 5.39 15.84 -16.18
CA THR A 220 6.66 15.09 -16.16
C THR A 220 7.89 16.00 -16.15
N ARG A 221 7.77 17.27 -16.58
CA ARG A 221 8.90 18.21 -16.71
C ARG A 221 9.04 19.17 -15.52
N THR A 222 7.95 19.54 -14.85
CA THR A 222 7.97 20.52 -13.75
C THR A 222 8.15 19.93 -12.36
N GLY A 223 8.08 18.60 -12.21
CA GLY A 223 8.33 17.91 -10.94
C GLY A 223 7.45 18.42 -9.79
N ASP A 224 6.19 17.98 -9.73
CA ASP A 224 5.27 18.00 -8.56
C ASP A 224 5.36 19.21 -7.61
N ARG A 225 5.51 20.45 -8.13
CA ARG A 225 5.57 21.67 -7.29
C ARG A 225 4.21 22.15 -6.79
N ASP A 226 3.12 21.77 -7.46
CA ASP A 226 1.76 22.17 -7.09
C ASP A 226 0.97 20.97 -6.55
N ARG A 227 1.38 20.47 -5.38
CA ARG A 227 0.44 19.71 -4.55
C ARG A 227 -0.51 20.71 -3.90
N PRO A 228 -1.85 20.55 -4.01
CA PRO A 228 -2.68 21.03 -2.94
C PRO A 228 -2.28 20.21 -1.70
N PHE A 229 -1.78 20.88 -0.66
CA PHE A 229 -1.78 20.34 0.69
C PHE A 229 -3.20 19.84 0.97
N ARG A 230 -3.39 18.52 0.94
CA ARG A 230 -4.65 17.90 1.34
C ARG A 230 -4.50 17.42 2.77
N GLY A 231 -5.05 18.20 3.69
CA GLY A 231 -5.42 17.72 5.02
C GLY A 231 -6.42 16.55 4.98
#